data_AF-A0A7X3HRR2-F1
#
_entry.id   AF-A0A7X3HRR2-F1
#
_cell.length_a   1.000
_cell.length_b   1.000
_cell.length_c   1.000
_cell.angle_alpha   90.00
_cell.angle_beta   90.00
_cell.angle_gamma   90.00
#
_symmetry.space_group_name_H-M   'P 1'
#
loop_
_entity.id
_entity.type
_entity.pdbx_description
1 polymer ?
#
loop_
_entity_poly.entity_id
_entity_poly.type
_entity_poly.pdbx_seq_one_letter_code
_entity_poly.pdbx_strand_id
1 'polypeptide(L)'
;MPEIISPLGIAFDSTPIPLTPDSRAVATRKIQDMMFALQTLARGVGEGKSPSVGLADATLRACEFNLADLAGVLGVKMDSAADVEARHAALRKANARIREVEAQLGNQQAPEHTQLSLQVLEDRLYTWWSLEGFGTVSEVAFRSNGCKAILSCNPKGRFGFGLLESDTPVSDKAAEAAWHESLQEMGYVLTDDGGDVAVLDCDASRKALFDLIRTRLPSAEIMKTENLSRRGRTECVLRGVEIYIYRLPEILTLPQPVPTEG
;
A
#
# COMPACT_ATOMS: atom_id res chain seq x y z
N MET A 1 16.70 -29.10 49.36
CA MET A 1 16.59 -28.37 48.08
C MET A 1 17.96 -28.38 47.42
N PRO A 2 18.09 -28.64 46.12
CA PRO A 2 19.39 -28.51 45.45
C PRO A 2 19.85 -27.05 45.54
N GLU A 3 21.11 -26.82 45.93
CA GLU A 3 21.72 -25.49 45.93
C GLU A 3 21.77 -24.98 44.49
N ILE A 4 21.12 -23.84 44.23
CA ILE A 4 21.23 -23.16 42.94
C ILE A 4 22.58 -22.45 42.94
N ILE A 5 23.57 -23.07 42.31
CA ILE A 5 24.91 -22.50 42.15
C ILE A 5 24.83 -21.40 41.08
N SER A 6 25.36 -20.22 41.40
CA SER A 6 25.47 -19.10 40.46
C SER A 6 26.22 -19.52 39.20
N PRO A 7 25.65 -19.35 37.99
CA PRO A 7 26.34 -19.70 36.74
C PRO A 7 27.59 -18.85 36.47
N LEU A 8 27.83 -17.78 37.24
CA LEU A 8 28.96 -16.87 37.12
C LEU A 8 29.85 -16.82 38.36
N GLY A 9 29.63 -17.68 39.37
CA GLY A 9 30.42 -17.69 40.60
C GLY A 9 30.27 -16.43 41.48
N ILE A 10 29.27 -15.59 41.21
CA ILE A 10 28.98 -14.37 41.97
C ILE A 10 28.11 -14.72 43.18
N ALA A 11 28.52 -14.29 44.37
CA ALA A 11 27.68 -14.35 45.57
C ALA A 11 26.44 -13.47 45.40
N PHE A 12 25.25 -14.03 45.57
CA PHE A 12 23.99 -13.31 45.42
C PHE A 12 23.20 -13.29 46.72
N ASP A 13 22.37 -12.25 46.88
CA ASP A 13 21.41 -12.16 47.97
C ASP A 13 20.43 -13.34 47.89
N SER A 14 20.43 -14.19 48.91
CA SER A 14 19.57 -15.38 48.98
C SER A 14 18.16 -15.07 49.48
N THR A 15 17.81 -13.80 49.68
CA THR A 15 16.47 -13.40 50.13
C THR A 15 15.43 -13.86 49.10
N PRO A 16 14.48 -14.74 49.48
CA PRO A 16 13.50 -15.27 48.54
C PRO A 16 12.51 -14.20 48.13
N ILE A 17 12.30 -14.05 46.82
CA ILE A 17 11.25 -13.18 46.26
C ILE A 17 9.90 -13.89 46.42
N PRO A 18 8.93 -13.35 47.18
CA PRO A 18 7.62 -13.96 47.34
C PRO A 18 6.79 -13.78 46.06
N LEU A 19 6.59 -14.88 45.32
CA LEU A 19 5.80 -14.88 44.07
C LEU A 19 4.40 -15.45 44.30
N THR A 20 3.39 -14.68 43.89
CA THR A 20 2.01 -15.18 43.73
C THR A 20 1.94 -16.23 42.60
N PRO A 21 0.88 -17.07 42.55
CA PRO A 21 0.68 -18.01 41.44
C PRO A 21 0.70 -17.32 40.07
N ASP A 22 0.07 -16.16 39.95
CA ASP A 22 -0.01 -15.39 38.70
C ASP A 22 1.34 -14.80 38.30
N SER A 23 2.07 -14.17 39.24
CA SER A 23 3.40 -13.60 38.96
C SER A 23 4.41 -14.69 38.59
N ARG A 24 4.31 -15.88 39.18
CA ARG A 24 5.12 -17.05 38.79
C ARG A 24 4.82 -17.48 37.35
N ALA A 25 3.56 -17.55 36.95
CA ALA A 25 3.18 -17.94 35.60
C ALA A 25 3.68 -16.91 34.56
N VAL A 26 3.52 -15.62 34.86
CA VAL A 26 4.01 -14.53 34.00
C VAL A 26 5.54 -14.55 33.88
N ALA A 27 6.27 -14.68 35.00
CA ALA A 27 7.73 -14.75 34.99
C ALA A 27 8.23 -15.95 34.18
N THR A 28 7.61 -17.12 34.38
CA THR A 28 7.98 -18.35 33.65
C THR A 28 7.78 -18.18 32.14
N ARG A 29 6.64 -17.63 31.72
CA ARG A 29 6.38 -17.35 30.29
C ARG A 29 7.43 -16.41 29.70
N LYS A 30 7.74 -15.31 30.39
CA LYS A 30 8.72 -14.31 29.93
C LYS A 30 10.12 -14.91 29.79
N ILE A 31 10.52 -15.78 30.72
CA ILE A 31 11.78 -16.52 30.63
C ILE A 31 11.78 -17.44 29.40
N GLN A 32 10.69 -18.17 29.15
CA GLN A 32 10.57 -19.06 27.99
C GLN A 32 10.63 -18.28 26.65
N ASP A 33 9.95 -17.14 26.57
CA ASP A 33 9.97 -16.28 25.38
C ASP A 33 11.38 -15.76 25.06
N MET A 34 12.14 -15.36 26.09
CA MET A 34 13.55 -14.97 25.93
C MET A 34 14.42 -16.14 25.48
N MET A 35 14.24 -17.31 26.09
CA MET A 35 14.98 -18.51 25.69
C MET A 35 14.71 -18.88 24.23
N PHE A 36 13.46 -18.78 23.78
CA PHE A 36 13.09 -19.04 22.40
C PHE A 36 13.71 -18.03 21.41
N ALA A 37 13.70 -16.73 21.75
CA ALA A 37 14.34 -15.70 20.95
C ALA A 37 15.86 -15.92 20.82
N LEU A 38 16.53 -16.24 21.92
CA LEU A 38 17.96 -16.55 21.95
C LEU A 38 18.29 -17.85 21.21
N GLN A 39 17.47 -18.90 21.33
CA GLN A 39 17.63 -20.13 20.56
C GLN A 39 17.49 -19.88 19.06
N THR A 40 16.56 -19.00 18.66
CA THR A 40 16.37 -18.60 17.26
C THR A 40 17.61 -17.91 16.72
N LEU A 41 18.20 -17.00 17.49
CA LEU A 41 19.47 -16.34 17.15
C LEU A 41 20.64 -17.33 17.13
N ALA A 42 20.73 -18.22 18.13
CA ALA A 42 21.77 -19.23 18.23
C ALA A 42 21.73 -20.22 17.04
N ARG A 43 20.54 -20.63 16.59
CA ARG A 43 20.38 -21.41 15.35
C ARG A 43 20.88 -20.64 14.13
N GLY A 44 20.57 -19.34 14.06
CA GLY A 44 21.06 -18.46 13.00
C GLY A 44 22.59 -18.32 12.97
N VAL A 45 23.25 -18.47 14.12
CA VAL A 45 24.72 -18.46 14.26
C VAL A 45 25.34 -19.86 14.06
N GLY A 46 24.62 -20.92 14.44
CA GLY A 46 25.13 -22.29 14.55
C GLY A 46 25.22 -23.11 13.26
N GLU A 47 24.90 -22.54 12.10
CA GLU A 47 24.89 -23.25 10.81
C GLU A 47 25.89 -22.68 9.78
N GLY A 48 26.97 -22.05 10.24
CA GLY A 48 27.99 -21.46 9.34
C GLY A 48 27.49 -20.27 8.52
N LYS A 49 26.30 -19.76 8.83
CA LYS A 49 25.71 -18.55 8.26
C LYS A 49 25.85 -17.41 9.26
N SER A 50 26.20 -16.23 8.78
CA SER A 50 26.09 -15.02 9.60
C SER A 50 24.61 -14.65 9.73
N PRO A 51 24.08 -14.42 10.95
CA PRO A 51 22.72 -13.93 11.10
C PRO A 51 22.57 -12.57 10.43
N SER A 52 21.39 -12.28 9.87
CA SER A 52 21.11 -10.95 9.36
C SER A 52 21.05 -9.94 10.51
N VAL A 53 21.44 -8.69 10.25
CA VAL A 53 21.35 -7.59 11.23
C VAL A 53 19.90 -7.43 11.72
N GLY A 54 18.91 -7.60 10.84
CA GLY A 54 17.49 -7.53 11.21
C GLY A 54 17.05 -8.66 12.14
N LEU A 55 17.53 -9.90 11.94
CA LEU A 55 17.25 -11.02 12.84
C LEU A 55 17.89 -10.78 14.22
N ALA A 56 19.13 -10.30 14.24
CA ALA A 56 19.82 -9.95 15.48
C ALA A 56 19.12 -8.81 16.23
N ASP A 57 18.77 -7.72 15.56
CA ASP A 57 18.06 -6.58 16.16
C ASP A 57 16.69 -6.99 16.71
N ALA A 58 15.89 -7.73 15.93
CA ALA A 58 14.57 -8.18 16.37
C ALA A 58 14.63 -9.13 17.58
N THR A 59 15.56 -10.09 17.58
CA THR A 59 15.72 -11.05 18.69
C THR A 59 16.24 -10.37 19.95
N LEU A 60 17.25 -9.50 19.83
CA LEU A 60 17.81 -8.76 20.98
C LEU A 60 16.80 -7.78 21.57
N ARG A 61 16.00 -7.07 20.75
CA ARG A 61 14.91 -6.22 21.25
C ARG A 61 13.82 -7.00 21.95
N ALA A 62 13.46 -8.18 21.45
CA ALA A 62 12.49 -9.05 22.11
C ALA A 62 13.00 -9.54 23.48
N CYS A 63 14.31 -9.82 23.59
CA CYS A 63 14.93 -10.14 24.88
C CYS A 63 14.96 -8.93 25.82
N GLU A 64 15.34 -7.76 25.33
CA GLU A 64 15.37 -6.52 26.11
C GLU A 64 13.99 -6.19 26.70
N PHE A 65 12.93 -6.29 25.89
CA PHE A 65 11.56 -6.08 26.33
C PHE A 65 11.11 -7.09 27.40
N ASN A 66 11.31 -8.39 27.15
CA ASN A 66 10.89 -9.42 28.10
C ASN A 66 11.73 -9.40 29.39
N LEU A 67 12.99 -8.95 29.33
CA LEU A 67 13.86 -8.77 30.49
C LEU A 67 13.38 -7.60 31.37
N ALA A 68 13.00 -6.48 30.76
CA ALA A 68 12.43 -5.34 31.48
C ALA A 68 11.11 -5.72 32.18
N ASP A 69 10.22 -6.42 31.48
CA ASP A 69 8.97 -6.94 32.05
C ASP A 69 9.23 -7.92 33.21
N LEU A 70 10.16 -8.86 33.02
CA LEU A 70 10.53 -9.84 34.05
C LEU A 70 11.10 -9.14 35.29
N ALA A 71 11.94 -8.12 35.10
CA ALA A 71 12.48 -7.32 36.19
C ALA A 71 11.36 -6.63 36.98
N GLY A 72 10.33 -6.09 36.30
CA GLY A 72 9.13 -5.54 36.95
C GLY A 72 8.36 -6.57 37.78
N VAL A 73 8.16 -7.79 37.24
CA VAL A 73 7.47 -8.88 37.95
C VAL A 73 8.26 -9.36 39.18
N LEU A 74 9.58 -9.36 39.10
CA LEU A 74 10.48 -9.77 40.18
C LEU A 74 10.81 -8.62 41.16
N GLY A 75 10.38 -7.40 40.90
CA GLY A 75 10.68 -6.23 41.72
C GLY A 75 12.14 -5.76 41.64
N VAL A 76 12.86 -6.14 40.58
CA VAL A 76 14.26 -5.76 40.33
C VAL A 76 14.29 -4.48 39.49
N LYS A 77 15.01 -3.47 39.94
CA LYS A 77 15.25 -2.26 39.15
C LYS A 77 16.38 -2.51 38.16
N MET A 78 16.09 -2.42 36.86
CA MET A 78 17.07 -2.52 35.78
C MET A 78 17.26 -1.14 35.13
N ASP A 79 18.53 -0.74 34.93
CA ASP A 79 18.86 0.51 34.25
C ASP A 79 18.36 0.52 32.78
N SER A 80 18.31 -0.65 32.13
CA SER A 80 17.83 -0.80 30.75
C SER A 80 16.35 -0.44 30.56
N ALA A 81 15.51 -0.61 31.60
CA ALA A 81 14.10 -0.26 31.51
C ALA A 81 13.88 1.26 31.38
N ALA A 82 14.75 2.06 32.00
CA ALA A 82 14.71 3.52 31.87
C ALA A 82 15.12 3.97 30.46
N ASP A 83 16.13 3.33 29.86
CA ASP A 83 16.61 3.64 28.51
C ASP A 83 15.59 3.25 27.42
N VAL A 84 14.91 2.12 27.59
CA VAL A 84 13.82 1.69 26.69
C VAL A 84 12.65 2.68 26.73
N GLU A 85 12.22 3.08 27.93
CA GLU A 85 11.13 4.05 28.07
C GLU A 85 11.53 5.43 27.50
N ALA A 86 12.78 5.85 27.69
CA ALA A 86 13.30 7.08 27.11
C ALA A 86 13.28 7.05 25.57
N ARG A 87 13.67 5.93 24.96
CA ARG A 87 13.60 5.74 23.49
C ARG A 87 12.15 5.76 22.97
N HIS A 88 11.22 5.09 23.64
CA HIS A 88 9.81 5.12 23.26
C HIS A 88 9.20 6.51 23.41
N ALA A 89 9.54 7.23 24.49
CA ALA A 89 9.14 8.62 24.68
C ALA A 89 9.69 9.55 23.59
N ALA A 90 10.95 9.37 23.18
CA ALA A 90 11.56 10.11 22.09
C ALA A 90 10.86 9.86 20.75
N LEU A 91 10.52 8.60 20.42
CA LEU A 91 9.75 8.25 19.22
C LEU A 91 8.35 8.87 19.23
N ARG A 92 7.65 8.82 20.37
CA ARG A 92 6.33 9.47 20.52
C ARG A 92 6.42 10.98 20.28
N LYS A 93 7.44 11.64 20.85
CA LYS A 93 7.69 13.08 20.67
C LYS A 93 8.01 13.43 19.22
N ALA A 94 8.83 12.62 18.54
CA ALA A 94 9.17 12.81 17.14
C ALA A 94 7.92 12.70 16.23
N ASN A 95 7.10 11.66 16.43
CA ASN A 95 5.86 11.49 15.67
C ASN A 95 4.83 12.60 15.94
N ALA A 96 4.73 13.07 17.19
CA ALA A 96 3.89 14.22 17.52
C ALA A 96 4.38 15.49 16.79
N ARG A 97 5.69 15.70 16.73
CA ARG A 97 6.27 16.83 16.01
C ARG A 97 6.05 16.75 14.50
N ILE A 98 6.14 15.57 13.90
CA ILE A 98 5.81 15.36 12.47
C ILE A 98 4.37 15.80 12.21
N ARG A 99 3.41 15.30 13.00
CA ARG A 99 1.99 15.69 12.86
C ARG A 99 1.76 17.18 13.04
N GLU A 100 2.46 17.79 13.99
CA GLU A 100 2.38 19.24 14.23
C GLU A 100 2.92 20.03 13.03
N VAL A 101 4.04 19.61 12.46
CA VAL A 101 4.63 20.24 11.26
C VAL A 101 3.73 20.04 10.04
N GLU A 102 3.16 18.86 9.85
CA GLU A 102 2.17 18.59 8.80
C GLU A 102 0.94 19.49 8.94
N ALA A 103 0.43 19.67 10.16
CA ALA A 103 -0.69 20.56 10.44
C ALA A 103 -0.33 22.04 10.18
N GLN A 104 0.87 22.47 10.56
CA GLN A 104 1.35 23.83 10.28
C GLN A 104 1.47 24.09 8.78
N LEU A 105 1.98 23.12 8.01
CA LEU A 105 2.09 23.22 6.56
C LEU A 105 0.70 23.29 5.89
N GLY A 106 -0.25 22.45 6.33
CA GLY A 106 -1.63 22.47 5.84
C GLY A 106 -2.36 23.79 6.14
N ASN A 107 -2.08 24.43 7.28
CA ASN A 107 -2.67 25.71 7.67
C ASN A 107 -2.03 26.93 6.99
N GLN A 108 -0.84 26.79 6.41
CA GLN A 108 -0.12 27.88 5.72
C GLN A 108 -0.49 28.01 4.25
N GLN A 109 -1.01 26.95 3.62
CA GLN A 109 -1.44 27.01 2.23
C GLN A 109 -2.82 27.67 2.13
N ALA A 110 -2.92 28.67 1.26
CA ALA A 110 -4.21 29.27 0.91
C ALA A 110 -5.12 28.18 0.28
N PRO A 111 -6.39 28.05 0.70
CA PRO A 111 -7.30 27.02 0.20
C PRO A 111 -7.38 26.94 -1.34
N GLU A 112 -7.24 28.08 -2.01
CA GLU A 112 -7.26 28.21 -3.46
C GLU A 112 -6.12 27.44 -4.13
N HIS A 113 -4.91 27.45 -3.53
CA HIS A 113 -3.77 26.69 -4.04
C HIS A 113 -3.97 25.18 -3.89
N THR A 114 -4.60 24.74 -2.80
CA THR A 114 -4.97 23.34 -2.61
C THR A 114 -5.99 22.90 -3.65
N GLN A 115 -7.04 23.70 -3.88
CA GLN A 115 -8.06 23.41 -4.89
C GLN A 115 -7.46 23.27 -6.30
N LEU A 116 -6.60 24.21 -6.71
CA LEU A 116 -5.90 24.14 -8.00
C LEU A 116 -5.01 22.89 -8.10
N SER A 117 -4.32 22.53 -7.02
CA SER A 117 -3.47 21.34 -6.99
C SER A 117 -4.28 20.06 -7.16
N LEU A 118 -5.45 19.96 -6.52
CA LEU A 118 -6.36 18.82 -6.69
C LEU A 118 -6.91 18.73 -8.12
N GLN A 119 -7.27 19.87 -8.71
CA GLN A 119 -7.73 19.92 -10.11
C GLN A 119 -6.65 19.42 -11.07
N VAL A 120 -5.39 19.83 -10.88
CA VAL A 120 -4.27 19.34 -11.70
C VAL A 120 -4.11 17.83 -11.60
N LEU A 121 -4.30 17.24 -10.41
CA LEU A 121 -4.24 15.78 -10.24
C LEU A 121 -5.39 15.06 -10.94
N GLU A 122 -6.60 15.60 -10.85
CA GLU A 122 -7.77 15.06 -11.55
C GLU A 122 -7.60 15.10 -13.07
N ASP A 123 -7.18 16.24 -13.62
CA ASP A 123 -6.90 16.41 -15.05
C ASP A 123 -5.81 15.45 -15.53
N ARG A 124 -4.78 15.23 -14.70
CA ARG A 124 -3.68 14.31 -15.00
C ARG A 124 -4.15 12.85 -15.05
N LEU A 125 -5.00 12.42 -14.10
CA LEU A 125 -5.63 11.11 -14.11
C LEU A 125 -6.51 10.92 -15.36
N TYR A 126 -7.35 11.90 -15.67
CA TYR A 126 -8.22 11.87 -16.84
C TYR A 126 -7.42 11.76 -18.13
N THR A 127 -6.40 12.61 -18.29
CA THR A 127 -5.55 12.64 -19.47
C THR A 127 -4.84 11.32 -19.69
N TRP A 128 -4.21 10.78 -18.64
CA TRP A 128 -3.56 9.49 -18.70
C TRP A 128 -4.53 8.38 -19.12
N TRP A 129 -5.70 8.31 -18.47
CA TRP A 129 -6.68 7.29 -18.79
C TRP A 129 -7.17 7.37 -20.24
N SER A 130 -7.29 8.59 -20.78
CA SER A 130 -7.61 8.81 -22.19
C SER A 130 -6.48 8.39 -23.14
N LEU A 131 -5.22 8.57 -22.74
CA LEU A 131 -4.06 8.14 -23.53
C LEU A 131 -3.93 6.63 -23.62
N GLU A 132 -4.31 5.90 -22.56
CA GLU A 132 -4.32 4.42 -22.54
C GLU A 132 -5.49 3.82 -23.33
N GLY A 133 -6.31 4.64 -24.00
CA GLY A 133 -7.37 4.19 -24.92
C GLY A 133 -8.76 4.10 -24.30
N PHE A 134 -8.96 4.62 -23.08
CA PHE A 134 -10.24 4.55 -22.37
C PHE A 134 -10.95 5.90 -22.29
N GLY A 135 -12.28 5.88 -22.16
CA GLY A 135 -13.10 7.08 -22.36
C GLY A 135 -13.00 8.14 -21.25
N THR A 136 -13.35 7.77 -20.02
CA THR A 136 -13.57 8.75 -18.94
C THR A 136 -13.15 8.24 -17.58
N VAL A 137 -12.77 9.17 -16.71
CA VAL A 137 -12.74 8.96 -15.26
C VAL A 137 -14.05 9.51 -14.71
N SER A 138 -14.90 8.64 -14.16
CA SER A 138 -16.28 8.96 -13.82
C SER A 138 -16.41 9.71 -12.49
N GLU A 139 -15.48 9.47 -11.56
CA GLU A 139 -15.47 10.10 -10.23
C GLU A 139 -14.03 10.15 -9.71
N VAL A 140 -13.64 11.28 -9.12
CA VAL A 140 -12.40 11.45 -8.36
C VAL A 140 -12.74 12.05 -7.00
N ALA A 141 -12.42 11.35 -5.92
CA ALA A 141 -12.73 11.76 -4.56
C ALA A 141 -11.47 11.74 -3.69
N PHE A 142 -10.96 12.93 -3.36
CA PHE A 142 -9.83 13.09 -2.46
C PHE A 142 -10.26 12.91 -1.00
N ARG A 143 -9.48 12.13 -0.26
CA ARG A 143 -9.66 11.84 1.17
C ARG A 143 -8.38 12.16 1.92
N SER A 144 -8.45 12.14 3.25
CA SER A 144 -7.31 12.45 4.12
C SER A 144 -6.08 11.56 3.90
N ASN A 145 -6.25 10.36 3.36
CA ASN A 145 -5.20 9.36 3.19
C ASN A 145 -5.01 8.89 1.73
N GLY A 146 -5.57 9.60 0.75
CA GLY A 146 -5.45 9.20 -0.65
C GLY A 146 -6.57 9.71 -1.54
N CYS A 147 -6.71 9.08 -2.71
CA CYS A 147 -7.69 9.43 -3.72
C CYS A 147 -8.42 8.19 -4.23
N LYS A 148 -9.75 8.20 -4.18
CA LYS A 148 -10.58 7.21 -4.87
C LYS A 148 -10.83 7.69 -6.30
N ALA A 149 -10.65 6.83 -7.29
CA ALA A 149 -11.00 7.11 -8.68
C ALA A 149 -11.80 5.96 -9.30
N ILE A 150 -12.80 6.29 -10.11
CA ILE A 150 -13.56 5.31 -10.91
C ILE A 150 -13.17 5.49 -12.37
N LEU A 151 -12.44 4.52 -12.92
CA LEU A 151 -11.94 4.53 -14.28
C LEU A 151 -12.91 3.75 -15.17
N SER A 152 -13.45 4.36 -16.22
CA SER A 152 -14.31 3.65 -17.17
C SER A 152 -13.49 2.80 -18.13
N CYS A 153 -13.83 1.52 -18.27
CA CYS A 153 -13.14 0.62 -19.20
C CYS A 153 -13.78 0.58 -20.59
N ASN A 154 -14.72 1.49 -20.89
CA ASN A 154 -15.22 1.62 -22.25
C ASN A 154 -14.06 2.14 -23.12
N PRO A 155 -13.68 1.43 -24.18
CA PRO A 155 -12.75 1.95 -25.17
C PRO A 155 -13.23 3.31 -25.65
N LYS A 156 -12.28 4.15 -26.06
CA LYS A 156 -12.57 5.45 -26.64
C LYS A 156 -13.21 5.29 -28.03
N GLY A 157 -14.48 4.88 -28.05
CA GLY A 157 -15.38 5.07 -29.17
C GLY A 157 -15.98 6.46 -29.05
N ARG A 158 -15.94 7.25 -30.13
CA ARG A 158 -16.58 8.56 -30.17
C ARG A 158 -18.09 8.33 -30.02
N PHE A 159 -18.63 8.39 -28.79
CA PHE A 159 -20.03 8.18 -28.46
C PHE A 159 -20.97 8.60 -29.61
N GLY A 160 -21.54 7.62 -30.30
CA GLY A 160 -22.84 7.62 -30.99
C GLY A 160 -23.21 8.67 -32.04
N PHE A 161 -22.48 9.78 -32.20
CA PHE A 161 -22.92 10.91 -33.05
C PHE A 161 -21.78 11.60 -33.81
N GLY A 162 -20.53 11.48 -33.34
CA GLY A 162 -19.42 12.26 -33.89
C GLY A 162 -19.00 11.86 -35.31
N LEU A 163 -19.18 10.61 -35.73
CA LEU A 163 -18.84 10.16 -37.09
C LEU A 163 -19.86 10.62 -38.15
N LEU A 164 -21.11 10.88 -37.76
CA LEU A 164 -22.13 11.39 -38.69
C LEU A 164 -21.94 12.88 -39.02
N GLU A 165 -21.37 13.65 -38.09
CA GLU A 165 -21.11 15.09 -38.22
C GLU A 165 -19.62 15.43 -38.34
N SER A 166 -18.75 14.44 -38.57
CA SER A 166 -17.31 14.69 -38.72
C SER A 166 -16.97 15.24 -40.10
N ASP A 167 -16.15 16.28 -40.15
CA ASP A 167 -15.56 16.80 -41.38
C ASP A 167 -14.53 15.82 -41.99
N THR A 168 -14.07 14.79 -41.25
CA THR A 168 -13.02 13.82 -41.66
C THR A 168 -13.35 12.35 -41.36
N PRO A 169 -14.47 11.80 -41.85
CA PRO A 169 -14.98 10.48 -41.44
C PRO A 169 -14.08 9.28 -41.83
N VAL A 170 -13.20 9.43 -42.82
CA VAL A 170 -12.29 8.37 -43.27
C VAL A 170 -11.06 8.27 -42.36
N SER A 171 -10.44 9.41 -42.03
CA SER A 171 -9.30 9.47 -41.12
C SER A 171 -9.69 9.08 -39.70
N ASP A 172 -10.90 9.44 -39.26
CA ASP A 172 -11.43 9.09 -37.95
C ASP A 172 -11.58 7.58 -37.78
N LYS A 173 -12.08 6.87 -38.81
CA LYS A 173 -12.19 5.40 -38.79
C LYS A 173 -10.82 4.71 -38.74
N ALA A 174 -9.83 5.27 -39.43
CA ALA A 174 -8.46 4.74 -39.40
C ALA A 174 -7.81 4.93 -38.02
N ALA A 175 -8.02 6.09 -37.39
CA ALA A 175 -7.54 6.35 -36.03
C ALA A 175 -8.21 5.45 -34.99
N GLU A 176 -9.52 5.23 -35.11
CA GLU A 176 -10.27 4.31 -34.26
C GLU A 176 -9.80 2.86 -34.40
N ALA A 177 -9.58 2.39 -35.64
CA ALA A 177 -9.03 1.05 -35.88
C ALA A 177 -7.62 0.88 -35.30
N ALA A 178 -6.74 1.87 -35.48
CA ALA A 178 -5.40 1.86 -34.90
C ALA A 178 -5.44 1.86 -33.36
N TRP A 179 -6.40 2.56 -32.76
CA TRP A 179 -6.60 2.50 -31.31
C TRP A 179 -7.09 1.13 -30.83
N HIS A 180 -8.03 0.51 -31.52
CA HIS A 180 -8.47 -0.84 -31.19
C HIS A 180 -7.33 -1.86 -31.31
N GLU A 181 -6.48 -1.73 -32.33
CA GLU A 181 -5.27 -2.54 -32.49
C GLU A 181 -4.31 -2.33 -31.31
N SER A 182 -4.08 -1.08 -30.89
CA SER A 182 -3.22 -0.80 -29.73
C SER A 182 -3.75 -1.41 -28.42
N LEU A 183 -5.08 -1.46 -28.22
CA LEU A 183 -5.69 -2.13 -27.06
C LEU A 183 -5.44 -3.64 -27.11
N GLN A 184 -5.53 -4.25 -28.29
CA GLN A 184 -5.23 -5.67 -28.47
C GLN A 184 -3.74 -5.98 -28.24
N GLU A 185 -2.83 -5.11 -28.70
CA GLU A 185 -1.39 -5.21 -28.43
C GLU A 185 -1.06 -5.12 -26.93
N MET A 186 -1.80 -4.29 -26.19
CA MET A 186 -1.72 -4.21 -24.73
C MET A 186 -2.32 -5.44 -24.01
N GLY A 187 -2.94 -6.36 -24.75
CA GLY A 187 -3.46 -7.62 -24.23
C GLY A 187 -4.95 -7.62 -23.86
N TYR A 188 -5.69 -6.57 -24.23
CA TYR A 188 -7.15 -6.53 -24.05
C TYR A 188 -7.87 -7.36 -25.10
N VAL A 189 -8.87 -8.14 -24.66
CA VAL A 189 -9.76 -8.86 -25.56
C VAL A 189 -10.97 -7.98 -25.87
N LEU A 190 -11.14 -7.61 -27.14
CA LEU A 190 -12.25 -6.77 -27.59
C LEU A 190 -13.40 -7.62 -28.12
N THR A 191 -14.64 -7.17 -27.90
CA THR A 191 -15.87 -7.80 -28.40
C THR A 191 -16.84 -6.73 -28.90
N ASP A 192 -17.74 -7.10 -29.80
CA ASP A 192 -18.80 -6.21 -30.30
C ASP A 192 -19.95 -6.17 -29.28
N ASP A 193 -20.19 -5.01 -28.68
CA ASP A 193 -21.27 -4.70 -27.74
C ASP A 193 -22.47 -3.98 -28.37
N GLY A 194 -22.98 -4.52 -29.48
CA GLY A 194 -24.23 -4.04 -30.08
C GLY A 194 -24.01 -2.87 -31.03
N GLY A 195 -22.93 -2.94 -31.81
CA GLY A 195 -22.48 -1.90 -32.74
C GLY A 195 -21.28 -1.10 -32.23
N ASP A 196 -20.97 -1.19 -30.93
CA ASP A 196 -19.84 -0.51 -30.31
C ASP A 196 -18.78 -1.53 -29.84
N VAL A 197 -17.50 -1.18 -29.92
CA VAL A 197 -16.43 -2.05 -29.41
C VAL A 197 -16.30 -1.90 -27.90
N ALA A 198 -16.29 -3.03 -27.18
CA ALA A 198 -16.13 -3.09 -25.73
C ALA A 198 -15.02 -4.07 -25.33
N VAL A 199 -14.47 -3.90 -24.13
CA VAL A 199 -13.51 -4.85 -23.56
C VAL A 199 -14.27 -6.01 -22.91
N LEU A 200 -13.99 -7.24 -23.34
CA LEU A 200 -14.53 -8.46 -22.76
C LEU A 200 -13.98 -8.64 -21.34
N ASP A 201 -14.85 -8.98 -20.40
CA ASP A 201 -14.49 -9.33 -19.03
C ASP A 201 -13.96 -10.77 -18.95
N CYS A 202 -12.66 -10.92 -19.18
CA CYS A 202 -11.94 -12.18 -19.08
C CYS A 202 -10.62 -12.02 -18.32
N ASP A 203 -9.97 -13.13 -17.96
CA ASP A 203 -8.73 -13.11 -17.17
C ASP A 203 -7.60 -12.35 -17.87
N ALA A 204 -7.52 -12.42 -19.20
CA ALA A 204 -6.52 -11.68 -19.98
C ALA A 204 -6.73 -10.15 -19.86
N SER A 205 -7.94 -9.67 -20.13
CA SER A 205 -8.28 -8.24 -20.04
C SER A 205 -8.13 -7.70 -18.61
N ARG A 206 -8.55 -8.48 -17.60
CA ARG A 206 -8.37 -8.10 -16.18
C ARG A 206 -6.89 -8.02 -15.81
N LYS A 207 -6.09 -8.98 -16.26
CA LYS A 207 -4.65 -8.98 -16.01
C LYS A 207 -3.97 -7.76 -16.65
N ALA A 208 -4.24 -7.49 -17.93
CA ALA A 208 -3.71 -6.32 -18.63
C ALA A 208 -4.06 -5.01 -17.90
N LEU A 209 -5.32 -4.86 -17.49
CA LEU A 209 -5.79 -3.71 -16.71
C LEU A 209 -5.04 -3.56 -15.37
N PHE A 210 -4.92 -4.66 -14.62
CA PHE A 210 -4.30 -4.61 -13.30
C PHE A 210 -2.80 -4.37 -13.38
N ASP A 211 -2.13 -4.95 -14.38
CA ASP A 211 -0.70 -4.76 -14.60
C ASP A 211 -0.42 -3.30 -15.03
N LEU A 212 -1.27 -2.71 -15.88
CA LEU A 212 -1.19 -1.29 -16.23
C LEU A 212 -1.31 -0.39 -14.99
N ILE A 213 -2.34 -0.59 -14.17
CA ILE A 213 -2.58 0.22 -12.96
C ILE A 213 -1.41 0.07 -11.99
N ARG A 214 -0.94 -1.16 -11.72
CA ARG A 214 0.18 -1.39 -10.79
C ARG A 214 1.51 -0.82 -11.29
N THR A 215 1.72 -0.82 -12.60
CA THR A 215 2.94 -0.27 -13.20
C THR A 215 2.96 1.25 -13.13
N ARG A 216 1.83 1.90 -13.38
CA ARG A 216 1.73 3.37 -13.42
C ARG A 216 1.48 3.99 -12.04
N LEU A 217 0.77 3.27 -11.17
CA LEU A 217 0.39 3.69 -9.82
C LEU A 217 0.68 2.55 -8.82
N PRO A 218 1.95 2.37 -8.40
CA PRO A 218 2.33 1.26 -7.50
C PRO A 218 1.64 1.30 -6.13
N SER A 219 1.23 2.48 -5.67
CA SER A 219 0.46 2.63 -4.44
C SER A 219 -1.05 2.46 -4.64
N ALA A 220 -1.53 2.14 -5.84
CA ALA A 220 -2.96 1.96 -6.07
C ALA A 220 -3.44 0.56 -5.67
N GLU A 221 -4.54 0.51 -4.93
CA GLU A 221 -5.29 -0.71 -4.67
C GLU A 221 -6.53 -0.76 -5.56
N ILE A 222 -6.81 -1.94 -6.12
CA ILE A 222 -7.99 -2.16 -6.96
C ILE A 222 -9.11 -2.66 -6.06
N MET A 223 -10.11 -1.82 -5.84
CA MET A 223 -11.20 -2.07 -4.90
C MET A 223 -12.29 -2.93 -5.51
N LYS A 224 -12.65 -2.65 -6.75
CA LYS A 224 -13.80 -3.27 -7.42
C LYS A 224 -13.64 -3.20 -8.94
N THR A 225 -14.08 -4.25 -9.63
CA THR A 225 -14.31 -4.23 -11.09
C THR A 225 -15.80 -4.29 -11.36
N GLU A 226 -16.26 -3.47 -12.29
CA GLU A 226 -17.65 -3.45 -12.72
C GLU A 226 -17.77 -4.05 -14.12
N ASN A 227 -18.74 -4.96 -14.27
CA ASN A 227 -19.05 -5.58 -15.55
C ASN A 227 -20.54 -5.45 -15.86
N LEU A 228 -20.87 -5.62 -17.13
CA LEU A 228 -22.24 -5.60 -17.62
C LEU A 228 -22.49 -6.86 -18.43
N SER A 229 -23.51 -7.63 -18.05
CA SER A 229 -24.11 -8.64 -18.91
C SER A 229 -25.32 -8.04 -19.61
N ARG A 230 -25.38 -8.16 -20.94
CA ARG A 230 -26.56 -7.76 -21.71
C ARG A 230 -27.50 -8.93 -21.87
N ARG A 231 -28.80 -8.65 -21.87
CA ARG A 231 -29.84 -9.67 -22.02
C ARG A 231 -29.65 -10.44 -23.32
N GLY A 232 -29.51 -11.76 -23.23
CA GLY A 232 -29.32 -12.64 -24.38
C GLY A 232 -27.86 -12.91 -24.77
N ARG A 233 -26.89 -12.39 -24.01
CA ARG A 233 -25.46 -12.70 -24.17
C ARG A 233 -24.92 -13.42 -22.94
N THR A 234 -24.06 -14.40 -23.19
CA THR A 234 -23.36 -15.15 -22.13
C THR A 234 -22.15 -14.38 -21.60
N GLU A 235 -21.59 -13.51 -22.45
CA GLU A 235 -20.37 -12.75 -22.18
C GLU A 235 -20.67 -11.44 -21.45
N CYS A 236 -19.80 -11.10 -20.49
CA CYS A 236 -19.83 -9.83 -19.77
C CYS A 236 -18.75 -8.90 -20.32
N VAL A 237 -19.02 -7.59 -20.36
CA VAL A 237 -18.03 -6.57 -20.75
C VAL A 237 -17.58 -5.78 -19.52
N LEU A 238 -16.32 -5.38 -19.49
CA LEU A 238 -15.78 -4.50 -18.45
C LEU A 238 -16.30 -3.08 -18.65
N ARG A 239 -16.89 -2.51 -17.58
CA ARG A 239 -17.45 -1.15 -17.58
C ARG A 239 -16.58 -0.16 -16.84
N GLY A 240 -15.95 -0.61 -15.77
CA GLY A 240 -15.07 0.23 -15.00
C GLY A 240 -14.31 -0.51 -13.92
N VAL A 241 -13.37 0.22 -13.33
CA VAL A 241 -12.59 -0.24 -12.19
C VAL A 241 -12.51 0.90 -11.17
N GLU A 242 -12.79 0.55 -9.92
CA GLU A 242 -12.61 1.44 -8.78
C GLU A 242 -11.22 1.19 -8.21
N ILE A 243 -10.44 2.26 -8.11
CA ILE A 243 -9.09 2.24 -7.54
C ILE A 243 -8.98 3.23 -6.38
N TYR A 244 -8.09 2.90 -5.44
CA TYR A 244 -7.71 3.77 -4.33
C TYR A 244 -6.20 4.03 -4.37
N ILE A 245 -5.80 5.29 -4.57
CA ILE A 245 -4.40 5.71 -4.70
C ILE A 245 -3.94 6.30 -3.37
N TYR A 246 -3.00 5.64 -2.69
CA TYR A 246 -2.48 6.11 -1.40
C TYR A 246 -1.45 7.24 -1.52
N ARG A 247 -0.71 7.32 -2.65
CA ARG A 247 0.31 8.37 -2.87
C ARG A 247 -0.05 9.27 -4.04
N LEU A 248 -0.64 10.43 -3.74
CA LEU A 248 -1.01 11.43 -4.76
C LEU A 248 0.14 11.86 -5.69
N PRO A 249 1.42 11.96 -5.25
CA PRO A 249 2.51 12.33 -6.16
C PRO A 249 2.71 11.37 -7.34
N GLU A 250 2.26 10.11 -7.25
CA GLU A 250 2.33 9.15 -8.37
C GLU A 250 1.47 9.60 -9.56
N ILE A 251 0.36 10.30 -9.29
CA ILE A 251 -0.51 10.86 -10.32
C ILE A 251 0.27 11.86 -11.18
N LEU A 252 1.16 12.67 -10.58
CA LEU A 252 1.95 13.67 -11.33
C LEU A 252 2.97 13.04 -12.28
N THR A 253 3.36 11.79 -12.04
CA THR A 253 4.28 11.06 -12.92
C THR A 253 3.60 10.39 -14.10
N LEU A 254 2.25 10.44 -14.15
CA LEU A 254 1.51 9.84 -15.24
C LEU A 254 1.83 10.54 -16.57
N PRO A 255 1.80 9.79 -17.70
CA PRO A 255 2.02 10.33 -19.03
C PRO A 255 1.12 11.54 -19.35
N GLN A 256 1.67 12.49 -20.11
CA GLN A 256 0.93 13.58 -20.73
C GLN A 256 1.20 13.60 -22.23
N PRO A 257 0.25 14.11 -23.04
CA PRO A 257 0.49 14.30 -24.46
C PRO A 257 1.69 15.22 -24.64
N VAL A 258 2.60 14.83 -25.52
CA VAL A 258 3.74 15.69 -25.89
C VAL A 258 3.16 16.93 -26.57
N PRO A 259 3.49 18.15 -26.14
CA PRO A 259 3.03 19.34 -26.82
C PRO A 259 3.60 19.33 -28.24
N THR A 260 2.72 19.23 -29.24
CA THR A 260 3.07 19.42 -30.64
C THR A 260 3.46 20.89 -30.79
N GLU A 261 4.75 21.17 -30.97
CA GLU A 261 5.21 22.49 -31.40
C GLU A 261 4.50 22.82 -32.72
N GLY A 262 3.73 23.91 -32.72
CA GLY A 262 2.99 24.41 -33.88
C GLY A 262 3.89 25.16 -34.87
#